data_AF-A0A4Y1ZGI0-F1
#
_entry.id   AF-A0A4Y1ZGI0-F1
#
_cell.length_a   1.000
_cell.length_b   1.000
_cell.length_c   1.000
_cell.angle_alpha   90.00
_cell.angle_beta   90.00
_cell.angle_gamma   90.00
#
_symmetry.space_group_name_H-M   'P 1'
#
loop_
_entity.id
_entity.type
_entity.pdbx_description
1 polymer ?
#
loop_
_entity_poly.entity_id
_entity_poly.type
_entity_poly.pdbx_seq_one_letter_code
_entity_poly.pdbx_strand_id
1 'polypeptide(L)'
;MADHLAFVQHYLDPSYYELQDKVRGMTQKFERLFLQANALRTIVRKPRPEMLPALNVFRQMVINEAKDLEAFKLKLDALIKQCAAITTAPRNMLEHLAREAHHLWRNLEEGIIA
;
A
#
# COMPACT_ATOMS: atom_id res chain seq x y z
N MET A 1 -3.33 0.95 -4.34
CA MET A 1 -2.83 0.97 -2.94
C MET A 1 -3.30 2.19 -2.15
N ALA A 2 -3.04 3.42 -2.61
CA ALA A 2 -3.62 4.62 -1.96
C ALA A 2 -5.15 4.54 -1.87
N ASP A 3 -5.82 4.11 -2.95
CA ASP A 3 -7.28 3.90 -2.96
C ASP A 3 -7.74 2.86 -1.93
N HIS A 4 -6.92 1.84 -1.64
CA HIS A 4 -7.27 0.83 -0.64
C HIS A 4 -7.33 1.47 0.74
N LEU A 5 -6.41 2.40 1.03
CA LEU A 5 -6.37 3.15 2.27
C LEU A 5 -7.52 4.16 2.35
N ALA A 6 -7.91 4.77 1.24
CA ALA A 6 -9.10 5.61 1.18
C ALA A 6 -10.37 4.80 1.53
N PHE A 7 -10.51 3.58 1.01
CA PHE A 7 -11.61 2.70 1.41
C PHE A 7 -11.54 2.31 2.89
N VAL A 8 -10.36 1.93 3.39
CA VAL A 8 -10.17 1.62 4.83
C VAL A 8 -10.59 2.81 5.69
N GLN A 9 -10.16 4.02 5.33
CA GLN A 9 -10.49 5.24 6.05
C GLN A 9 -12.00 5.49 6.08
N HIS A 10 -12.68 5.26 4.95
CA HIS A 10 -14.12 5.48 4.82
C HIS A 10 -14.96 4.52 5.67
N TYR A 11 -14.54 3.26 5.78
CA TYR A 11 -15.28 2.24 6.54
C TYR A 11 -14.88 2.16 8.01
N LEU A 12 -13.79 2.83 8.41
CA LEU A 12 -13.34 2.84 9.79
C LEU A 12 -14.13 3.85 10.61
N ASP A 13 -14.43 3.51 11.86
CA ASP A 13 -15.05 4.46 12.77
C ASP A 13 -14.23 5.76 12.90
N PRO A 14 -14.86 6.95 12.77
CA PRO A 14 -14.16 8.23 12.85
C PRO A 14 -13.54 8.54 14.22
N SER A 15 -14.01 7.90 15.30
CA SER A 15 -13.48 8.12 16.66
C SER A 15 -12.13 7.46 16.91
N TYR A 16 -11.67 6.56 16.03
CA TYR A 16 -10.35 5.95 16.12
C TYR A 16 -9.25 6.87 15.58
N TYR A 17 -9.05 8.01 16.23
CA TYR A 17 -8.15 9.08 15.78
C TYR A 17 -6.72 8.60 15.47
N GLU A 18 -6.12 7.78 16.32
CA GLU A 18 -4.76 7.26 16.08
C GLU A 18 -4.70 6.37 14.82
N LEU A 19 -5.74 5.56 14.61
CA LEU A 19 -5.82 4.67 13.45
C LEU A 19 -6.13 5.47 12.18
N GLN A 20 -6.99 6.49 12.26
CA GLN A 20 -7.28 7.44 11.18
C GLN A 20 -6.01 8.18 10.76
N ASP A 21 -5.23 8.69 11.71
CA ASP A 21 -3.95 9.36 11.46
C ASP A 21 -2.94 8.43 10.82
N LYS A 22 -2.87 7.17 11.29
CA LYS A 22 -2.03 6.15 10.67
C LYS A 22 -2.43 5.88 9.23
N VAL A 23 -3.72 5.67 8.95
CA VAL A 23 -4.24 5.45 7.59
C VAL A 23 -3.90 6.64 6.69
N ARG A 24 -4.16 7.87 7.16
CA ARG A 24 -3.81 9.10 6.43
C ARG A 24 -2.32 9.20 6.12
N GLY A 25 -1.45 8.87 7.08
CA GLY A 25 -0.01 8.86 6.87
C GLY A 25 0.42 7.85 5.80
N MET A 26 -0.16 6.64 5.82
CA MET A 26 0.08 5.64 4.79
C MET A 26 -0.45 6.09 3.42
N THR A 27 -1.63 6.73 3.36
CA THR A 27 -2.22 7.21 2.10
C THR A 27 -1.27 8.19 1.42
N GLN A 28 -0.79 9.20 2.18
CA GLN A 28 0.15 10.19 1.68
C GLN A 28 1.47 9.58 1.20
N LYS A 29 1.95 8.51 1.84
CA LYS A 29 3.14 7.79 1.36
C LYS A 29 2.90 7.17 -0.01
N PHE A 30 1.79 6.45 -0.20
CA PHE A 30 1.48 5.83 -1.50
C PHE A 30 1.17 6.85 -2.60
N GLU A 31 0.55 7.97 -2.28
CA GLU A 31 0.38 9.09 -3.22
C GLU A 31 1.74 9.64 -3.69
N ARG A 32 2.68 9.86 -2.76
CA ARG A 32 4.04 10.29 -3.08
C ARG A 32 4.79 9.27 -3.94
N LEU A 33 4.69 7.98 -3.61
CA LEU A 33 5.27 6.91 -4.43
C LEU A 33 4.69 6.89 -5.85
N PHE A 34 3.37 7.10 -5.99
CA PHE A 34 2.73 7.17 -7.29
C PHE A 34 3.21 8.37 -8.12
N LEU A 35 3.33 9.55 -7.51
CA LEU A 35 3.88 10.73 -8.16
C LEU A 35 5.34 10.50 -8.60
N GLN A 36 6.16 9.90 -7.72
CA GLN A 36 7.54 9.55 -8.04
C GLN A 36 7.64 8.53 -9.18
N ALA A 37 6.79 7.50 -9.19
CA ALA A 37 6.72 6.52 -10.28
C ALA A 37 6.41 7.20 -11.63
N ASN A 38 5.45 8.13 -11.65
CA ASN A 38 5.10 8.89 -12.85
C ASN A 38 6.23 9.80 -13.32
N ALA A 39 6.93 10.46 -12.39
CA ALA A 39 8.10 11.26 -12.70
C ALA A 39 9.22 10.40 -13.32
N LEU A 40 9.54 9.25 -12.71
CA LEU A 40 10.53 8.31 -13.21
C LEU A 40 10.15 7.77 -14.60
N ARG A 41 8.88 7.41 -14.83
CA ARG A 41 8.37 7.00 -16.14
C ARG A 41 8.56 8.09 -17.22
N THR A 42 8.40 9.35 -16.84
CA THR A 42 8.54 10.49 -17.75
C THR A 42 10.00 10.82 -18.07
N ILE A 43 10.88 10.73 -17.06
CA ILE A 43 12.31 11.05 -17.16
C ILE A 43 13.08 9.91 -17.84
N VAL A 44 12.79 8.66 -17.46
CA VAL A 44 13.43 7.46 -18.00
C VAL A 44 12.66 6.97 -19.23
N ARG A 45 12.74 7.75 -20.32
CA ARG A 45 12.02 7.46 -21.58
C ARG A 45 12.47 6.17 -22.27
N LYS A 46 13.70 5.72 -22.01
CA LYS A 46 14.29 4.49 -22.53
C LYS A 46 15.09 3.82 -21.41
N PRO A 47 15.17 2.47 -21.37
CA PRO A 47 16.02 1.77 -20.41
C PRO A 47 17.46 2.25 -20.52
N ARG A 48 18.05 2.66 -19.40
CA ARG A 48 19.45 3.10 -19.29
C ARG A 48 20.11 2.34 -18.15
N PRO A 49 21.22 1.61 -18.38
CA PRO A 49 21.94 0.90 -17.33
C PRO A 49 22.34 1.81 -16.17
N GLU A 50 22.74 3.06 -16.45
CA GLU A 50 23.14 4.03 -15.41
C GLU A 50 22.02 4.35 -14.41
N MET A 51 20.75 4.19 -14.83
CA MET A 51 19.58 4.49 -13.99
C MET A 51 19.14 3.28 -13.15
N LEU A 52 19.65 2.07 -13.42
CA LEU A 52 19.27 0.85 -12.71
C LEU A 52 19.43 0.97 -11.19
N PRO A 53 20.51 1.55 -10.63
CA PRO A 53 20.65 1.70 -9.19
C PRO A 53 19.52 2.54 -8.58
N ALA A 54 19.18 3.68 -9.19
CA ALA A 54 18.09 4.55 -8.72
C ALA A 54 16.71 3.88 -8.83
N LEU A 55 16.46 3.15 -9.92
CA LEU A 55 15.23 2.39 -10.11
C LEU A 55 15.12 1.24 -9.09
N ASN A 56 16.23 0.57 -8.77
CA ASN A 56 16.27 -0.48 -7.76
C ASN A 56 15.99 0.07 -6.35
N VAL A 57 16.53 1.24 -6.00
CA VAL A 57 16.22 1.92 -4.73
C VAL A 57 14.73 2.26 -4.68
N PHE A 58 14.17 2.82 -5.76
CA PHE A 58 12.74 3.11 -5.83
C PHE A 58 11.87 1.86 -5.69
N ARG A 59 12.21 0.80 -6.41
CA ARG A 59 11.54 -0.51 -6.31
C ARG A 59 11.56 -1.02 -4.87
N GLN A 60 12.70 -0.95 -4.18
CA GLN A 60 12.80 -1.41 -2.79
C GLN A 60 11.95 -0.57 -1.84
N MET A 61 11.86 0.75 -2.04
CA MET A 61 10.96 1.60 -1.26
C MET A 61 9.50 1.17 -1.44
N VAL A 62 9.06 0.90 -2.67
CA VAL A 62 7.70 0.43 -2.94
C VAL A 62 7.43 -0.93 -2.30
N ILE A 63 8.38 -1.87 -2.40
CA ILE A 63 8.28 -3.20 -1.77
C ILE A 63 8.10 -3.07 -0.25
N ASN A 64 8.95 -2.28 0.42
CA ASN A 64 8.90 -2.12 1.86
C ASN A 64 7.55 -1.54 2.32
N GLU A 65 7.10 -0.46 1.68
CA GLU A 65 5.81 0.17 2.03
C GLU A 65 4.61 -0.73 1.71
N ALA A 66 4.69 -1.55 0.66
CA ALA A 66 3.65 -2.53 0.33
C ALA A 66 3.60 -3.70 1.33
N LYS A 67 4.73 -4.17 1.84
CA LYS A 67 4.79 -5.15 2.94
C LYS A 67 4.20 -4.58 4.22
N ASP A 68 4.55 -3.34 4.56
CA ASP A 68 3.96 -2.63 5.72
C ASP A 68 2.45 -2.46 5.57
N LEU A 69 1.96 -2.19 4.35
CA LEU A 69 0.53 -2.09 4.06
C LEU A 69 -0.19 -3.43 4.19
N GLU A 70 0.38 -4.52 3.69
CA GLU A 70 -0.17 -5.87 3.87
C GLU A 70 -0.30 -6.21 5.36
N ALA A 71 0.80 -6.05 6.11
CA ALA A 71 0.82 -6.35 7.55
C ALA A 71 -0.21 -5.50 8.32
N PHE A 72 -0.35 -4.22 7.95
CA PHE A 72 -1.37 -3.35 8.52
C PHE A 72 -2.79 -3.86 8.25
N LYS A 73 -3.11 -4.22 6.99
CA LYS A 73 -4.43 -4.71 6.60
C LYS A 73 -4.79 -6.01 7.31
N LEU A 74 -3.85 -6.95 7.40
CA LEU A 74 -4.04 -8.22 8.13
C LEU A 74 -4.24 -8.00 9.63
N LYS A 75 -3.48 -7.09 10.24
CA LYS A 75 -3.67 -6.73 11.65
C LYS A 75 -5.04 -6.12 11.91
N LEU A 76 -5.49 -5.20 11.05
CA LEU A 76 -6.80 -4.57 11.18
C LEU A 76 -7.93 -5.58 10.96
N ASP A 77 -7.80 -6.47 9.98
CA ASP A 77 -8.74 -7.58 9.75
C ASP A 77 -8.86 -8.49 10.97
N ALA A 78 -7.74 -8.84 11.62
CA ALA A 78 -7.75 -9.62 12.85
C ALA A 78 -8.48 -8.91 14.01
N LEU A 79 -8.28 -7.59 14.18
CA LEU A 79 -8.99 -6.80 15.18
C LEU A 79 -10.50 -6.78 14.94
N ILE A 80 -10.91 -6.60 13.69
CA ILE A 80 -12.33 -6.62 13.30
C ILE A 80 -12.95 -8.00 13.55
N LYS A 81 -12.24 -9.08 13.18
CA LYS A 81 -12.68 -10.47 13.43
C LYS A 81 -12.82 -10.79 14.93
N GLN A 82 -12.04 -10.13 15.78
CA GLN A 82 -12.12 -10.24 17.25
C GLN A 82 -13.15 -9.28 17.88
N CYS A 83 -13.91 -8.54 17.06
CA CYS A 83 -14.81 -7.48 17.53
C CYS A 83 -14.10 -6.37 18.34
N ALA A 84 -12.79 -6.19 18.14
CA ALA A 84 -11.96 -5.21 18.83
C ALA A 84 -11.84 -3.86 18.07
N ALA A 85 -12.48 -3.74 16.90
CA ALA A 85 -12.56 -2.51 16.13
C ALA A 85 -13.94 -2.39 15.46
N ILE A 86 -14.55 -1.20 15.55
CA ILE A 86 -15.81 -0.83 14.90
C ILE A 86 -15.53 -0.45 13.43
N THR A 87 -16.28 -1.05 12.52
CA THR A 87 -16.19 -0.77 11.08
C THR A 87 -17.52 -1.07 10.39
N THR A 88 -17.76 -0.42 9.26
CA THR A 88 -18.85 -0.72 8.32
C THR A 88 -18.36 -1.46 7.07
N ALA A 89 -17.10 -1.91 7.06
CA ALA A 89 -16.49 -2.58 5.91
C ALA A 89 -17.22 -3.89 5.57
N PRO A 90 -17.39 -4.20 4.27
CA PRO A 90 -17.85 -5.52 3.83
C PRO A 90 -16.96 -6.66 4.36
N ARG A 91 -17.58 -7.83 4.59
CA ARG A 91 -16.88 -9.02 5.05
C ARG A 91 -15.72 -9.37 4.11
N ASN A 92 -14.57 -9.72 4.67
CA ASN A 92 -13.34 -10.12 3.95
C ASN A 92 -12.72 -9.04 3.05
N MET A 93 -13.21 -7.80 3.08
CA MET A 93 -12.64 -6.71 2.28
C MET A 93 -11.15 -6.51 2.61
N LEU A 94 -10.79 -6.43 3.90
CA LEU A 94 -9.41 -6.18 4.30
C LEU A 94 -8.46 -7.32 3.93
N GLU A 95 -8.90 -8.57 4.08
CA GLU A 95 -8.15 -9.74 3.60
C GLU A 95 -7.92 -9.69 2.09
N HIS A 96 -8.96 -9.37 1.30
CA HIS A 96 -8.82 -9.19 -0.14
C HIS A 96 -7.81 -8.09 -0.48
N LEU A 97 -7.92 -6.91 0.12
CA LEU A 97 -6.99 -5.81 -0.09
C LEU A 97 -5.56 -6.15 0.36
N ALA A 98 -5.39 -7.03 1.35
CA ALA A 98 -4.08 -7.51 1.80
C ALA A 98 -3.44 -8.42 0.75
N ARG A 99 -4.20 -9.36 0.16
CA ARG A 99 -3.71 -10.22 -0.93
C ARG A 99 -3.28 -9.42 -2.16
N GLU A 100 -3.95 -8.31 -2.47
CA GLU A 100 -3.54 -7.44 -3.57
C GLU A 100 -2.24 -6.69 -3.26
N ALA A 101 -2.01 -6.29 -1.99
CA ALA A 101 -0.75 -5.72 -1.57
C ALA A 101 0.38 -6.76 -1.61
N HIS A 102 0.09 -8.00 -1.19
CA HIS A 102 0.97 -9.15 -1.31
C HIS A 102 1.43 -9.37 -2.75
N HIS A 103 0.46 -9.46 -3.65
CA HIS A 103 0.71 -9.66 -5.07
C HIS A 103 1.59 -8.54 -5.65
N LEU A 104 1.36 -7.28 -5.27
CA LEU A 104 2.19 -6.16 -5.71
C LEU A 104 3.66 -6.32 -5.31
N TRP A 105 3.96 -6.47 -4.02
CA TRP A 105 5.36 -6.51 -3.60
C TRP A 105 6.06 -7.79 -4.04
N ARG A 106 5.34 -8.92 -4.11
CA ARG A 106 5.89 -10.18 -4.58
C ARG A 106 6.31 -10.09 -6.05
N ASN A 107 5.46 -9.53 -6.90
CA ASN A 107 5.79 -9.35 -8.31
C ASN A 107 7.00 -8.41 -8.49
N LEU A 108 7.11 -7.36 -7.66
CA LEU A 108 8.27 -6.47 -7.68
C LEU A 108 9.57 -7.17 -7.22
N GLU A 109 9.50 -8.07 -6.24
CA GLU A 109 10.66 -8.87 -5.80
C GLU A 109 11.08 -9.91 -6.84
N GLU A 110 10.12 -10.64 -7.40
CA GLU A 110 10.36 -11.68 -8.40
C GLU A 110 10.66 -11.10 -9.80
N GLY A 111 10.46 -9.80 -10.00
CA GLY A 111 10.66 -9.13 -11.30
C GLY A 111 9.60 -9.49 -12.33
N ILE A 112 8.42 -9.95 -11.89
CA ILE A 112 7.28 -10.29 -12.74
C ILE A 112 6.59 -8.99 -13.14
N ILE A 113 6.65 -8.67 -14.44
CA ILE A 113 5.92 -7.54 -15.03
C ILE A 113 4.65 -8.14 -15.66
N ALA A 114 3.49 -7.83 -15.06
CA ALA A 114 2.18 -8.15 -15.61
C ALA A 114 1.73 -7.11 -16.64
#